data_AF-A0A8X7XGV6-F1
#
_entry.id   AF-A0A8X7XGV6-F1
#
_cell.length_a   1.000
_cell.length_b   1.000
_cell.length_c   1.000
_cell.angle_alpha   90.00
_cell.angle_beta   90.00
_cell.angle_gamma   90.00
#
_symmetry.space_group_name_H-M   'P 1'
#
loop_
_entity.id
_entity.type
_entity.pdbx_description
1 polymer ?
#
loop_
_entity_poly.entity_id
_entity_poly.type
_entity_poly.pdbx_seq_one_letter_code
_entity_poly.pdbx_strand_id
1 'polypeptide(L)'
;MDHEDQSRGASAEGRDIASVMGFSGFGKKARTFDFNAIFEQTRRTAIERSQRVLEEREMEEGSRKKESMANSASKNVLPSTSTVSESSSSDDELIGPPLPTKTFIQTSAAEEDEFIGPPIPRFKDSEDDDDDDEGNNEDDDNPVKRIPDTHEITLQHGTKTVSALGLDPSGARLVTGGYDYDVKFWDFAGMDASLQAFRSLQPCECHQIKSLQYSITGDVILVVAGNSQAKVLDRDGFQVIECVKGDQYIVDMANTKGHTAMLNGGCWHPKIKEEFLTCSNDGTVRTWDINDEKKHKNVFKPRSMKGKKVIPTCCTYSRDGKLIASGCQDGTIHIWDRNLSVHTKFHCRQAHVPGSDTSCLTFSYDGTLLASRGGDDTLKTWDMRNFKNPLNVITGLSTFFPMTDCCFSPDDKMIVTGTSVKKGDGNGKLIFFDRETCQKMYEIEVTNSSVVRCLWHPKLNQIMVGTGNGLAKVYYDPVKSQRGAKLCVVKSKRKEKQAEALTQDYIITPHALPMFREDRQRSTRKQLEKDRLDPVKSHKPEPPVSGPGRGGRVGTHGGTLSSFIVKNIALDKTDDSNPREAILRHAKDAEENPYWVAPAYKRTQPNPVFADEESEDEDADKEPQWKIRKI
;
A
#
# COMPACT_ATOMS: atom_id res chain seq x y z
N MET A 1 -35.89 -13.51 -84.90
CA MET A 1 -35.20 -12.22 -84.79
C MET A 1 -34.20 -12.30 -83.64
N ASP A 2 -33.04 -12.94 -83.70
CA ASP A 2 -32.36 -13.93 -84.55
C ASP A 2 -31.17 -14.35 -83.65
N HIS A 3 -30.98 -15.65 -83.36
CA HIS A 3 -29.79 -16.46 -83.76
C HIS A 3 -28.46 -15.70 -83.72
N GLU A 4 -27.37 -16.09 -83.05
CA GLU A 4 -26.74 -17.35 -82.60
C GLU A 4 -25.67 -16.93 -81.53
N ASP A 5 -25.11 -17.74 -80.63
CA ASP A 5 -24.35 -18.94 -80.94
C ASP A 5 -23.97 -19.73 -79.66
N GLN A 6 -24.07 -21.06 -79.78
CA GLN A 6 -23.33 -22.17 -79.14
C GLN A 6 -22.93 -22.16 -77.64
N SER A 7 -22.89 -23.26 -76.89
CA SER A 7 -23.58 -24.56 -76.77
C SER A 7 -22.78 -25.36 -75.71
N ARG A 8 -23.46 -26.31 -75.04
CA ARG A 8 -22.96 -27.40 -74.16
C ARG A 8 -22.69 -27.00 -72.69
N GLY A 9 -23.32 -27.57 -71.66
CA GLY A 9 -24.23 -28.72 -71.56
C GLY A 9 -23.73 -29.73 -70.54
N ALA A 10 -24.49 -29.89 -69.44
CA ALA A 10 -24.52 -31.00 -68.47
C ALA A 10 -23.27 -31.17 -67.58
N SER A 11 -23.32 -31.58 -66.31
CA SER A 11 -24.38 -32.16 -65.47
C SER A 11 -23.98 -32.00 -63.99
N ALA A 12 -25.00 -31.98 -63.14
CA ALA A 12 -24.90 -31.86 -61.70
C ALA A 12 -24.50 -33.18 -61.03
N GLU A 13 -23.29 -33.24 -60.46
CA GLU A 13 -22.92 -34.12 -59.34
C GLU A 13 -21.84 -33.40 -58.52
N GLY A 14 -22.00 -33.29 -57.19
CA GLY A 14 -20.93 -32.75 -56.32
C GLY A 14 -21.35 -31.86 -55.15
N ARG A 15 -22.37 -32.26 -54.38
CA ARG A 15 -22.62 -31.69 -53.04
C ARG A 15 -23.07 -32.80 -52.09
N ASP A 16 -22.13 -33.63 -51.61
CA ASP A 16 -22.29 -34.37 -50.33
C ASP A 16 -21.01 -35.13 -49.90
N ILE A 17 -19.89 -34.42 -49.83
CA ILE A 17 -18.64 -34.92 -49.20
C ILE A 17 -18.20 -34.05 -48.00
N ALA A 18 -18.82 -32.88 -47.80
CA ALA A 18 -18.50 -31.99 -46.69
C ALA A 18 -19.29 -32.27 -45.39
N SER A 19 -20.30 -33.14 -45.43
CA SER A 19 -21.15 -33.49 -44.27
C SER A 19 -20.62 -34.64 -43.41
N VAL A 20 -19.55 -35.33 -43.83
CA VAL A 20 -19.01 -36.52 -43.15
C VAL A 20 -17.80 -36.21 -42.24
N MET A 21 -17.19 -35.01 -42.30
CA MET A 21 -15.96 -34.70 -41.56
C MET A 21 -16.06 -33.54 -40.54
N GLY A 22 -17.19 -33.39 -39.84
CA GLY A 22 -17.19 -32.85 -38.47
C GLY A 22 -16.60 -31.46 -38.21
N PHE A 23 -16.57 -30.55 -39.19
CA PHE A 23 -16.22 -29.13 -39.00
C PHE A 23 -17.45 -28.24 -39.17
N SER A 24 -18.29 -28.14 -38.13
CA SER A 24 -19.33 -27.08 -38.06
C SER A 24 -19.26 -26.37 -36.70
N GLY A 25 -18.17 -25.63 -36.50
CA GLY A 25 -17.91 -24.89 -35.26
C GLY A 25 -17.24 -23.53 -35.48
N PHE A 26 -17.31 -22.96 -36.68
CA PHE A 26 -16.74 -21.64 -36.97
C PHE A 26 -17.76 -20.77 -37.70
N GLY A 27 -18.41 -19.88 -36.97
CA GLY A 27 -19.36 -18.92 -37.54
C GLY A 27 -20.41 -18.38 -36.57
N LYS A 28 -20.02 -17.97 -35.35
CA LYS A 28 -20.90 -17.08 -34.57
C LYS A 28 -20.95 -15.74 -35.30
N LYS A 29 -22.12 -15.40 -35.85
CA LYS A 29 -22.39 -14.05 -36.39
C LYS A 29 -21.96 -13.02 -35.35
N ALA A 30 -21.02 -12.14 -35.73
CA ALA A 30 -20.65 -11.01 -34.90
C ALA A 30 -21.92 -10.20 -34.56
N ARG A 31 -22.09 -9.84 -33.29
CA ARG A 31 -23.16 -8.92 -32.88
C ARG A 31 -22.96 -7.61 -33.65
N THR A 32 -23.90 -7.29 -34.52
CA THR A 32 -23.95 -5.98 -35.18
C THR A 32 -24.33 -4.95 -34.13
N PHE A 33 -23.39 -4.07 -33.79
CA PHE A 33 -23.64 -2.93 -32.93
C PHE A 33 -24.31 -1.83 -33.76
N ASP A 34 -25.49 -1.39 -33.33
CA ASP A 34 -26.15 -0.23 -33.92
C ASP A 34 -25.49 1.04 -33.36
N PHE A 35 -24.54 1.59 -34.12
CA PHE A 35 -23.78 2.77 -33.72
C PHE A 35 -24.66 3.99 -33.48
N ASN A 36 -25.82 4.07 -34.14
CA ASN A 36 -26.76 5.18 -33.94
C ASN A 36 -27.43 5.09 -32.56
N ALA A 37 -27.84 3.89 -32.13
CA ALA A 37 -28.42 3.68 -30.81
C ALA A 37 -27.42 3.98 -29.67
N ILE A 38 -26.15 3.63 -29.87
CA ILE A 38 -25.06 3.94 -28.91
C ILE A 38 -24.78 5.45 -28.88
N PHE A 39 -24.81 6.13 -30.02
CA PHE A 39 -24.64 7.58 -30.09
C PHE A 39 -25.81 8.34 -29.43
N GLU A 40 -27.04 7.86 -29.59
CA GLU A 40 -28.20 8.46 -28.93
C GLU A 40 -28.18 8.24 -27.40
N GLN A 41 -27.77 7.06 -26.93
CA GLN A 41 -27.61 6.81 -25.50
C GLN A 41 -26.50 7.67 -24.87
N THR A 42 -25.36 7.81 -25.55
CA THR A 42 -24.26 8.66 -25.08
C THR A 42 -24.63 10.14 -25.13
N ARG A 43 -25.40 10.59 -26.13
CA ARG A 43 -25.91 11.96 -26.20
C ARG A 43 -26.93 12.25 -25.09
N ARG A 44 -27.85 11.32 -24.79
CA ARG A 44 -28.82 11.47 -23.68
C ARG A 44 -28.13 11.53 -22.32
N THR A 45 -27.18 10.63 -22.07
CA THR A 45 -26.43 10.62 -20.79
C THR A 45 -25.55 11.86 -20.63
N ALA A 46 -25.00 12.42 -21.71
CA ALA A 46 -24.25 13.69 -21.66
C ALA A 46 -25.16 14.89 -21.33
N ILE A 47 -26.36 14.94 -21.91
CA ILE A 47 -27.35 16.00 -21.63
C ILE A 47 -27.80 15.92 -20.16
N GLU A 48 -28.11 14.73 -19.67
CA GLU A 48 -28.56 14.51 -18.28
C GLU A 48 -27.46 14.89 -17.27
N ARG A 49 -26.19 14.60 -17.58
CA ARG A 49 -25.04 15.08 -16.79
C ARG A 49 -24.92 16.60 -16.80
N SER A 50 -25.10 17.25 -17.96
CA SER A 50 -25.02 18.71 -18.05
C SER A 50 -26.15 19.41 -17.29
N GLN A 51 -27.35 18.83 -17.27
CA GLN A 51 -28.49 19.36 -16.50
C GLN A 51 -28.24 19.24 -14.99
N ARG A 52 -27.75 18.10 -14.49
CA ARG A 52 -27.38 17.97 -13.07
C ARG A 52 -26.31 18.98 -12.63
N VAL A 53 -25.31 19.22 -13.45
CA VAL A 53 -24.25 20.20 -13.14
C VAL A 53 -24.79 21.63 -13.13
N LEU A 54 -25.75 21.95 -13.99
CA LEU A 54 -26.44 23.24 -13.98
C LEU A 54 -27.32 23.40 -12.74
N GLU A 55 -28.09 22.37 -12.36
CA GLU A 55 -28.91 22.36 -11.15
C GLU A 55 -28.07 22.51 -9.88
N GLU A 56 -26.92 21.82 -9.78
CA GLU A 56 -25.96 21.98 -8.67
C GLU A 56 -25.40 23.40 -8.60
N ARG A 57 -25.10 24.02 -9.75
CA ARG A 57 -24.62 25.41 -9.82
C ARG A 57 -25.69 26.42 -9.39
N GLU A 58 -26.93 26.21 -9.79
CA GLU A 58 -28.05 27.08 -9.39
C GLU A 58 -28.35 26.97 -7.89
N MET A 59 -28.20 25.78 -7.30
CA MET A 59 -28.28 25.60 -5.84
C MET A 59 -27.13 26.31 -5.10
N GLU A 60 -25.89 26.26 -5.62
CA GLU A 60 -24.75 26.98 -5.05
C GLU A 60 -24.87 28.52 -5.18
N GLU A 61 -25.44 29.03 -6.27
CA GLU A 61 -25.71 30.46 -6.42
C GLU A 61 -26.85 30.92 -5.50
N GLY A 62 -27.85 30.07 -5.28
CA GLY A 62 -28.95 30.32 -4.33
C GLY A 62 -28.48 30.39 -2.87
N SER A 63 -27.53 29.54 -2.47
CA SER A 63 -26.96 29.57 -1.12
C SER A 63 -26.05 30.79 -0.90
N ARG A 64 -25.24 31.16 -1.90
CA ARG A 64 -24.41 32.39 -1.86
C ARG A 64 -25.24 33.67 -1.78
N LYS A 65 -26.39 33.74 -2.48
CA LYS A 65 -27.30 34.89 -2.37
C LYS A 65 -27.92 35.00 -0.98
N LYS A 66 -28.28 33.89 -0.33
CA LYS A 66 -28.80 33.87 1.05
C LYS A 66 -27.74 34.32 2.07
N GLU A 67 -26.48 33.91 1.91
CA GLU A 67 -25.37 34.39 2.76
C GLU A 67 -25.06 35.88 2.56
N SER A 68 -25.22 36.39 1.33
CA SER A 68 -24.99 37.82 1.04
C SER A 68 -26.06 38.74 1.62
N MET A 69 -27.32 38.29 1.71
CA MET A 69 -28.41 39.05 2.35
C MET A 69 -28.35 39.03 3.88
N ALA A 70 -27.76 37.99 4.50
CA ALA A 70 -27.56 37.95 5.94
C ALA A 70 -26.46 38.92 6.43
N ASN A 71 -25.47 39.23 5.58
CA ASN A 71 -24.35 40.10 5.92
C ASN A 71 -24.57 41.60 5.67
N SER A 72 -25.70 42.00 5.07
CA SER A 72 -26.03 43.42 4.82
C SER A 72 -26.85 44.09 5.92
N ALA A 73 -27.20 43.37 7.01
CA ALA A 73 -28.08 43.90 8.07
C ALA A 73 -27.36 44.37 9.35
N SER A 74 -26.02 44.39 9.40
CA SER A 74 -25.27 44.68 10.64
C SER A 74 -24.16 45.73 10.47
N LYS A 75 -24.52 46.98 10.11
CA LYS A 75 -23.64 48.14 10.31
C LYS A 75 -24.42 49.42 10.60
N ASN A 76 -24.51 49.76 11.89
CA ASN A 76 -24.58 51.10 12.49
C ASN A 76 -24.41 50.83 14.01
N VAL A 77 -23.39 51.31 14.72
CA VAL A 77 -23.25 52.66 15.31
C VAL A 77 -21.83 52.80 15.92
N LEU A 78 -21.29 54.03 15.94
CA LEU A 78 -19.99 54.47 16.49
C LEU A 78 -19.97 54.60 18.04
N PRO A 79 -18.79 54.74 18.69
CA PRO A 79 -18.61 54.52 20.13
C PRO A 79 -18.42 55.80 20.97
N SER A 80 -18.71 55.73 22.27
CA SER A 80 -18.17 56.68 23.28
C SER A 80 -18.05 56.06 24.70
N THR A 81 -16.79 55.95 25.14
CA THR A 81 -16.21 56.26 26.47
C THR A 81 -16.89 55.89 27.81
N SER A 82 -16.12 55.10 28.58
CA SER A 82 -15.66 55.28 29.99
C SER A 82 -16.57 55.00 31.20
N THR A 83 -16.03 54.11 32.06
CA THR A 83 -15.77 54.21 33.52
C THR A 83 -16.78 53.72 34.58
N VAL A 84 -16.27 52.78 35.40
CA VAL A 84 -16.45 52.40 36.83
C VAL A 84 -17.79 51.86 37.41
N SER A 85 -17.67 50.62 37.93
CA SER A 85 -18.15 50.03 39.22
C SER A 85 -19.51 50.41 39.84
N GLU A 86 -20.36 49.42 40.13
CA GLU A 86 -20.60 48.82 41.47
C GLU A 86 -21.83 47.86 41.47
N SER A 87 -21.70 46.79 42.26
CA SER A 87 -22.69 46.03 43.07
C SER A 87 -24.06 45.53 42.53
N SER A 88 -24.21 44.20 42.65
CA SER A 88 -25.29 43.42 43.32
C SER A 88 -26.73 43.29 42.77
N SER A 89 -27.14 42.02 42.62
CA SER A 89 -28.37 41.36 43.15
C SER A 89 -29.43 40.84 42.16
N SER A 90 -29.74 39.53 42.33
CA SER A 90 -31.05 38.81 42.22
C SER A 90 -31.79 38.80 40.88
N ASP A 91 -31.88 37.67 40.17
CA ASP A 91 -32.96 36.63 40.19
C ASP A 91 -33.63 36.71 38.78
N ASP A 92 -34.11 35.69 38.06
CA ASP A 92 -34.37 34.26 38.30
C ASP A 92 -34.63 33.57 36.93
N GLU A 93 -34.74 32.23 36.95
CA GLU A 93 -35.44 31.34 35.98
C GLU A 93 -34.75 30.77 34.71
N LEU A 94 -34.01 29.67 34.92
CA LEU A 94 -34.32 28.25 34.55
C LEU A 94 -34.85 27.89 33.12
N ILE A 95 -34.15 26.97 32.42
CA ILE A 95 -34.57 25.58 32.03
C ILE A 95 -33.68 25.01 30.88
N GLY A 96 -32.98 23.88 31.10
CA GLY A 96 -32.43 22.99 30.06
C GLY A 96 -31.09 22.28 30.43
N PRO A 97 -30.93 20.95 30.26
CA PRO A 97 -30.09 20.09 31.13
C PRO A 97 -28.57 19.99 30.78
N PRO A 98 -27.72 19.57 31.75
CA PRO A 98 -26.26 19.67 31.67
C PRO A 98 -25.52 18.42 31.15
N LEU A 99 -24.26 18.65 30.76
CA LEU A 99 -23.22 17.66 30.39
C LEU A 99 -22.75 16.83 31.60
N PRO A 100 -22.38 15.54 31.42
CA PRO A 100 -21.82 14.75 32.51
C PRO A 100 -20.34 15.08 32.74
N THR A 101 -20.02 15.42 33.99
CA THR A 101 -18.69 15.66 34.51
C THR A 101 -18.02 14.37 35.01
N LYS A 102 -16.70 14.33 34.82
CA LYS A 102 -15.75 13.41 35.45
C LYS A 102 -15.85 13.48 36.97
N THR A 103 -15.86 12.32 37.63
CA THR A 103 -15.63 12.19 39.08
C THR A 103 -14.45 11.26 39.32
N PHE A 104 -13.41 11.84 39.93
CA PHE A 104 -12.42 11.14 40.75
C PHE A 104 -13.12 10.63 42.01
N ILE A 105 -12.91 9.36 42.36
CA ILE A 105 -13.02 8.86 43.73
C ILE A 105 -11.81 7.96 43.98
N GLN A 106 -11.13 8.23 45.09
CA GLN A 106 -9.99 7.52 45.65
C GLN A 106 -10.42 7.01 47.04
N THR A 107 -9.97 5.80 47.42
CA THR A 107 -10.10 5.03 48.70
C THR A 107 -10.92 3.75 48.51
N SER A 108 -10.65 2.58 49.08
CA SER A 108 -9.58 1.97 49.91
C SER A 108 -9.98 0.49 50.09
N ALA A 109 -9.02 -0.40 50.36
CA ALA A 109 -9.19 -1.85 50.50
C ALA A 109 -10.14 -2.31 51.62
N ALA A 110 -10.87 -3.43 51.40
CA ALA A 110 -10.94 -4.63 52.25
C ALA A 110 -12.06 -5.61 51.80
N GLU A 111 -11.65 -6.85 51.57
CA GLU A 111 -12.27 -8.16 51.92
C GLU A 111 -13.67 -8.61 51.45
N GLU A 112 -13.62 -9.74 50.70
CA GLU A 112 -14.39 -10.99 50.77
C GLU A 112 -15.93 -11.01 50.69
N ASP A 113 -16.45 -11.71 49.68
CA ASP A 113 -17.35 -12.86 49.90
C ASP A 113 -17.50 -13.72 48.62
N GLU A 114 -17.17 -15.01 48.75
CA GLU A 114 -17.31 -16.06 47.74
C GLU A 114 -18.78 -16.40 47.47
N PHE A 115 -19.17 -16.45 46.20
CA PHE A 115 -20.39 -17.15 45.78
C PHE A 115 -20.06 -18.18 44.69
N ILE A 116 -20.06 -19.44 45.12
CA ILE A 116 -19.77 -20.64 44.32
C ILE A 116 -21.05 -21.11 43.64
N GLY A 117 -21.05 -21.16 42.30
CA GLY A 117 -22.06 -21.80 41.46
C GLY A 117 -21.41 -22.69 40.39
N PRO A 118 -22.03 -23.83 40.02
CA PRO A 118 -21.38 -24.88 39.22
C PRO A 118 -21.15 -24.44 37.75
N PRO A 119 -20.11 -24.97 37.08
CA PRO A 119 -19.71 -24.50 35.76
C PRO A 119 -20.66 -25.01 34.67
N ILE A 120 -21.05 -24.11 33.77
CA ILE A 120 -21.75 -24.44 32.53
C ILE A 120 -20.72 -24.99 31.51
N PRO A 121 -20.95 -26.13 30.83
CA PRO A 121 -19.96 -26.74 29.95
C PRO A 121 -19.72 -25.88 28.69
N ARG A 122 -18.47 -25.45 28.47
CA ARG A 122 -18.04 -24.87 27.19
C ARG A 122 -17.80 -26.00 26.19
N PHE A 123 -18.58 -25.99 25.10
CA PHE A 123 -18.26 -26.71 23.88
C PHE A 123 -16.95 -26.17 23.29
N LYS A 124 -16.10 -27.11 22.92
CA LYS A 124 -14.77 -26.95 22.33
C LYS A 124 -14.93 -26.99 20.82
N ASP A 125 -14.38 -26.00 20.12
CA ASP A 125 -13.91 -25.95 18.72
C ASP A 125 -13.67 -24.45 18.47
N SER A 126 -12.49 -23.91 18.17
CA SER A 126 -11.29 -24.43 17.52
C SER A 126 -10.10 -23.57 17.94
N GLU A 127 -8.91 -24.18 17.90
CA GLU A 127 -7.58 -23.63 18.15
C GLU A 127 -7.35 -22.25 17.51
N ASP A 128 -7.08 -21.25 18.35
CA ASP A 128 -6.20 -20.13 18.03
C ASP A 128 -5.33 -19.94 19.29
N ASP A 129 -4.03 -20.11 19.11
CA ASP A 129 -2.98 -19.99 20.13
C ASP A 129 -2.88 -18.53 20.62
N ASP A 130 -3.61 -18.19 21.68
CA ASP A 130 -3.28 -17.04 22.53
C ASP A 130 -2.19 -17.48 23.52
N ASP A 131 -0.93 -17.41 23.08
CA ASP A 131 0.21 -17.37 24.00
C ASP A 131 0.18 -16.01 24.74
N ASP A 132 -0.62 -15.96 25.81
CA ASP A 132 -0.52 -14.95 26.86
C ASP A 132 0.82 -15.14 27.60
N ASP A 133 1.88 -14.61 27.00
CA ASP A 133 3.18 -14.46 27.65
C ASP A 133 3.07 -13.27 28.64
N GLU A 134 2.49 -13.51 29.81
CA GLU A 134 2.64 -12.64 30.99
C GLU A 134 4.08 -12.73 31.51
N GLY A 135 5.03 -12.24 30.71
CA GLY A 135 6.42 -12.03 31.08
C GLY A 135 6.63 -10.59 31.54
N ASN A 136 6.79 -10.39 32.84
CA ASN A 136 7.35 -9.20 33.52
C ASN A 136 7.66 -7.96 32.62
N ASN A 137 6.72 -7.02 32.56
CA ASN A 137 6.85 -5.73 31.85
C ASN A 137 7.84 -4.73 32.47
N GLU A 138 8.71 -5.14 33.40
CA GLU A 138 9.75 -4.26 33.98
C GLU A 138 11.00 -4.16 33.09
N ASP A 139 11.15 -5.05 32.11
CA ASP A 139 12.33 -5.14 31.24
C ASP A 139 12.27 -4.28 29.97
N ASP A 140 11.13 -3.63 29.70
CA ASP A 140 10.81 -2.91 28.45
C ASP A 140 11.10 -1.39 28.51
N ASP A 141 11.54 -0.91 29.68
CA ASP A 141 11.91 0.48 29.94
C ASP A 141 13.34 0.84 29.53
N ASN A 142 14.23 -0.15 29.33
CA ASN A 142 15.60 0.13 28.91
C ASN A 142 15.63 0.55 27.43
N PRO A 143 15.97 1.81 27.12
CA PRO A 143 15.82 2.34 25.76
C PRO A 143 16.78 1.64 24.78
N VAL A 144 17.93 1.13 25.23
CA VAL A 144 18.90 0.39 24.40
C VAL A 144 18.31 -0.89 23.80
N LYS A 145 17.47 -1.63 24.54
CA LYS A 145 16.84 -2.87 24.05
C LYS A 145 15.84 -2.63 22.90
N ARG A 146 15.47 -1.38 22.62
CA ARG A 146 14.61 -1.03 21.48
C ARG A 146 15.39 -0.81 20.19
N ILE A 147 16.72 -0.64 20.26
CA ILE A 147 17.54 -0.44 19.08
C ILE A 147 17.55 -1.74 18.27
N PRO A 148 17.16 -1.71 16.98
CA PRO A 148 17.21 -2.88 16.13
C PRO A 148 18.64 -3.09 15.65
N ASP A 149 19.39 -3.99 16.27
CA ASP A 149 20.78 -4.31 15.90
C ASP A 149 21.06 -5.81 15.73
N THR A 150 20.09 -6.68 16.07
CA THR A 150 20.30 -8.13 16.13
C THR A 150 20.59 -8.75 14.76
N HIS A 151 19.93 -8.27 13.70
CA HIS A 151 20.11 -8.75 12.34
C HIS A 151 20.32 -7.60 11.35
N GLU A 152 21.11 -7.86 10.31
CA GLU A 152 21.36 -6.93 9.22
C GLU A 152 21.06 -7.53 7.85
N ILE A 153 20.61 -6.67 6.93
CA ILE A 153 20.44 -6.96 5.51
C ILE A 153 21.29 -5.96 4.73
N THR A 154 22.04 -6.45 3.75
CA THR A 154 22.90 -5.64 2.89
C THR A 154 22.31 -5.53 1.49
N LEU A 155 21.90 -4.32 1.12
CA LEU A 155 21.43 -4.00 -0.23
C LEU A 155 22.58 -3.37 -1.03
N GLN A 156 22.93 -3.97 -2.16
CA GLN A 156 24.00 -3.47 -3.02
C GLN A 156 23.46 -2.45 -4.03
N HIS A 157 23.63 -1.16 -3.72
CA HIS A 157 23.27 -0.10 -4.66
C HIS A 157 24.28 0.01 -5.79
N GLY A 158 25.56 0.16 -5.46
CA GLY A 158 26.58 0.41 -6.47
C GLY A 158 27.97 0.35 -5.87
N THR A 159 28.95 0.93 -6.56
CA THR A 159 30.33 1.05 -6.06
C THR A 159 30.60 2.41 -5.43
N LYS A 160 29.78 3.42 -5.77
CA LYS A 160 29.90 4.80 -5.26
C LYS A 160 29.03 5.00 -4.02
N THR A 161 29.31 6.07 -3.28
CA THR A 161 28.62 6.43 -2.04
C THR A 161 27.11 6.54 -2.22
N VAL A 162 26.33 5.96 -1.30
CA VAL A 162 24.88 6.20 -1.20
C VAL A 162 24.67 7.55 -0.52
N SER A 163 24.17 8.53 -1.25
CA SER A 163 24.03 9.92 -0.77
C SER A 163 22.67 10.21 -0.15
N ALA A 164 21.64 9.52 -0.62
CA ALA A 164 20.26 9.74 -0.22
C ALA A 164 19.51 8.43 -0.06
N LEU A 165 18.62 8.41 0.92
CA LEU A 165 17.72 7.31 1.20
C LEU A 165 16.32 7.90 1.44
N GLY A 166 15.31 7.26 0.86
CA GLY A 166 13.91 7.56 1.11
C GLY A 166 13.16 6.28 1.39
N LEU A 167 12.22 6.32 2.33
CA LEU A 167 11.41 5.17 2.68
C LEU A 167 9.92 5.53 2.68
N ASP A 168 9.11 4.63 2.16
CA ASP A 168 7.64 4.72 2.09
C ASP A 168 7.05 4.79 3.52
N PRO A 169 6.11 5.68 3.85
CA PRO A 169 5.46 5.74 5.17
C PRO A 169 4.91 4.40 5.72
N SER A 170 4.66 3.42 4.84
CA SER A 170 4.24 2.06 5.19
C SER A 170 5.39 1.11 5.54
N GLY A 171 6.63 1.42 5.17
CA GLY A 171 7.77 0.52 5.34
C GLY A 171 8.02 -0.48 4.20
N ALA A 172 7.20 -0.49 3.15
CA ALA A 172 7.25 -1.54 2.12
C ALA A 172 8.31 -1.30 1.03
N ARG A 173 8.54 -0.05 0.64
CA ARG A 173 9.50 0.33 -0.40
C ARG A 173 10.58 1.25 0.14
N LEU A 174 11.80 1.01 -0.34
CA LEU A 174 12.98 1.81 -0.06
C LEU A 174 13.56 2.31 -1.38
N VAL A 175 14.03 3.55 -1.40
CA VAL A 175 14.68 4.14 -2.57
C VAL A 175 16.03 4.68 -2.13
N THR A 176 17.04 4.35 -2.92
CA THR A 176 18.44 4.75 -2.71
C THR A 176 18.89 5.60 -3.89
N GLY A 177 19.60 6.68 -3.60
CA GLY A 177 20.28 7.50 -4.59
C GLY A 177 21.76 7.59 -4.28
N GLY A 178 22.59 7.51 -5.31
CA GLY A 178 24.03 7.54 -5.17
C GLY A 178 24.72 8.68 -5.93
N TYR A 179 26.04 8.74 -5.77
CA TYR A 179 26.93 9.58 -6.58
C TYR A 179 27.22 8.97 -7.97
N ASP A 180 26.67 7.80 -8.25
CA ASP A 180 26.60 7.14 -9.55
C ASP A 180 25.42 7.64 -10.41
N TYR A 181 24.67 8.65 -9.93
CA TYR A 181 23.53 9.28 -10.62
C TYR A 181 22.28 8.40 -10.69
N ASP A 182 22.40 7.15 -10.22
CA ASP A 182 21.34 6.16 -10.21
C ASP A 182 20.42 6.37 -9.01
N VAL A 183 19.13 6.14 -9.25
CA VAL A 183 18.12 5.93 -8.23
C VAL A 183 17.64 4.49 -8.37
N LYS A 184 17.90 3.68 -7.33
CA LYS A 184 17.46 2.28 -7.25
C LYS A 184 16.29 2.14 -6.32
N PHE A 185 15.33 1.34 -6.77
CA PHE A 185 14.10 1.06 -6.06
C PHE A 185 14.12 -0.38 -5.53
N TRP A 186 13.76 -0.50 -4.26
CA TRP A 186 13.73 -1.72 -3.49
C TRP A 186 12.31 -1.93 -2.99
N ASP A 187 11.75 -3.11 -3.26
CA ASP A 187 10.42 -3.49 -2.79
C ASP A 187 10.56 -4.74 -1.94
N PHE A 188 10.47 -4.61 -0.61
CA PHE A 188 10.70 -5.75 0.28
C PHE A 188 9.62 -6.83 0.12
N ALA A 189 8.41 -6.47 -0.29
CA ALA A 189 7.33 -7.40 -0.55
C ALA A 189 7.44 -8.07 -1.92
N GLY A 190 8.11 -7.46 -2.89
CA GLY A 190 8.40 -8.05 -4.21
C GLY A 190 9.71 -8.85 -4.27
N MET A 191 10.73 -8.42 -3.52
CA MET A 191 12.06 -9.01 -3.51
C MET A 191 12.08 -10.37 -2.82
N ASP A 192 13.03 -11.22 -3.23
CA ASP A 192 13.40 -12.47 -2.59
C ASP A 192 14.72 -12.29 -1.82
N ALA A 193 15.27 -13.37 -1.26
CA ALA A 193 16.58 -13.35 -0.58
C ALA A 193 17.78 -13.01 -1.50
N SER A 194 17.59 -12.79 -2.82
CA SER A 194 18.67 -12.29 -3.69
C SER A 194 18.96 -10.81 -3.50
N LEU A 195 18.03 -10.08 -2.87
CA LEU A 195 18.15 -8.67 -2.52
C LEU A 195 18.55 -7.80 -3.71
N GLN A 196 17.97 -8.06 -4.89
CA GLN A 196 18.19 -7.27 -6.10
C GLN A 196 17.20 -6.10 -6.19
N ALA A 197 17.66 -4.97 -6.73
CA ALA A 197 16.80 -3.82 -6.99
C ALA A 197 15.79 -4.20 -8.07
N PHE A 198 14.52 -3.84 -7.88
CA PHE A 198 13.51 -4.15 -8.89
C PHE A 198 13.63 -3.23 -10.11
N ARG A 199 14.15 -2.01 -9.91
CA ARG A 199 14.33 -0.99 -10.94
C ARG A 199 15.51 -0.09 -10.61
N SER A 200 16.28 0.27 -11.63
CA SER A 200 17.30 1.32 -11.61
C SER A 200 16.94 2.36 -12.66
N LEU A 201 17.01 3.64 -12.31
CA LEU A 201 16.78 4.75 -13.25
C LEU A 201 17.69 5.94 -12.96
N GLN A 202 17.96 6.74 -13.99
CA GLN A 202 18.77 7.95 -13.91
C GLN A 202 17.91 9.18 -14.23
N PRO A 203 17.17 9.74 -13.25
CA PRO A 203 16.17 10.77 -13.54
C PRO A 203 16.80 12.11 -13.94
N CYS A 204 18.02 12.39 -13.48
CA CYS A 204 18.75 13.64 -13.72
C CYS A 204 20.07 13.42 -14.48
N GLU A 205 20.20 12.25 -15.14
CA GLU A 205 21.30 11.76 -15.99
C GLU A 205 22.72 12.02 -15.46
N CYS A 206 23.22 13.26 -15.55
CA CYS A 206 24.58 13.64 -15.19
C CYS A 206 24.75 14.23 -13.77
N HIS A 207 23.66 14.43 -13.02
CA HIS A 207 23.71 15.08 -11.71
C HIS A 207 23.60 14.08 -10.57
N GLN A 208 24.52 14.18 -9.60
CA GLN A 208 24.48 13.34 -8.40
C GLN A 208 23.22 13.61 -7.58
N ILE A 209 22.61 12.54 -7.06
CA ILE A 209 21.46 12.66 -6.18
C ILE A 209 21.96 13.16 -4.83
N LYS A 210 21.26 14.12 -4.23
CA LYS A 210 21.60 14.69 -2.93
C LYS A 210 20.56 14.39 -1.86
N SER A 211 19.27 14.47 -2.20
CA SER A 211 18.18 14.11 -1.30
C SER A 211 17.07 13.37 -2.03
N LEU A 212 16.47 12.43 -1.32
CA LEU A 212 15.33 11.64 -1.73
C LEU A 212 14.37 11.54 -0.56
N GLN A 213 13.09 11.82 -0.79
CA GLN A 213 12.08 11.61 0.24
C GLN A 213 10.76 11.21 -0.39
N TYR A 214 10.10 10.22 0.20
CA TYR A 214 8.72 9.89 -0.13
C TYR A 214 7.76 10.96 0.40
N SER A 215 6.69 11.17 -0.35
CA SER A 215 5.50 11.87 0.14
C SER A 215 4.90 11.16 1.35
N ILE A 216 4.08 11.89 2.11
CA ILE A 216 3.39 11.36 3.30
C ILE A 216 2.41 10.20 2.98
N THR A 217 1.92 10.12 1.74
CA THR A 217 1.07 9.02 1.27
C THR A 217 1.87 7.85 0.69
N GLY A 218 3.11 8.10 0.26
CA GLY A 218 3.97 7.11 -0.40
C GLY A 218 3.75 6.99 -1.91
N ASP A 219 2.90 7.84 -2.50
CA ASP A 219 2.55 7.77 -3.93
C ASP A 219 3.65 8.33 -4.82
N VAL A 220 4.26 9.44 -4.39
CA VAL A 220 5.31 10.15 -5.12
C VAL A 220 6.58 10.32 -4.28
N ILE A 221 7.69 10.52 -4.97
CA ILE A 221 9.04 10.67 -4.44
C ILE A 221 9.63 11.98 -4.96
N LEU A 222 10.14 12.80 -4.05
CA LEU A 222 10.89 14.00 -4.41
C LEU A 222 12.35 13.62 -4.62
N VAL A 223 12.86 13.89 -5.82
CA VAL A 223 14.25 13.69 -6.20
C VAL A 223 14.94 15.04 -6.33
N VAL A 224 15.90 15.26 -5.44
CA VAL A 224 16.76 16.44 -5.45
C VAL A 224 18.17 16.01 -5.83
N ALA A 225 18.60 16.46 -7.01
CA ALA A 225 19.95 16.25 -7.52
C ALA A 225 20.75 17.56 -7.51
N GLY A 226 22.02 17.51 -7.93
CA GLY A 226 22.81 18.71 -8.23
C GLY A 226 22.27 19.59 -9.37
N ASN A 227 21.12 19.26 -9.96
CA ASN A 227 20.43 20.11 -10.91
C ASN A 227 19.75 21.30 -10.19
N SER A 228 19.44 22.36 -10.93
CA SER A 228 18.61 23.48 -10.46
C SER A 228 17.13 23.13 -10.35
N GLN A 229 16.68 22.08 -11.03
CA GLN A 229 15.28 21.66 -11.05
C GLN A 229 15.10 20.41 -10.18
N ALA A 230 14.12 20.43 -9.28
CA ALA A 230 13.70 19.25 -8.57
C ALA A 230 12.73 18.45 -9.45
N LYS A 231 12.82 17.12 -9.36
CA LYS A 231 11.90 16.22 -10.04
C LYS A 231 11.05 15.48 -9.02
N VAL A 232 9.77 15.34 -9.29
CA VAL A 232 8.89 14.45 -8.54
C VAL A 232 8.59 13.24 -9.41
N LEU A 233 8.89 12.06 -8.88
CA LEU A 233 8.64 10.78 -9.54
C LEU A 233 7.47 10.07 -8.87
N ASP A 234 6.71 9.32 -9.63
CA ASP A 234 5.77 8.33 -9.10
C ASP A 234 6.51 7.19 -8.41
N ARG A 235 5.76 6.41 -7.64
CA ARG A 235 6.21 5.18 -6.97
C ARG A 235 6.93 4.17 -7.89
N ASP A 236 6.64 4.22 -9.19
CA ASP A 236 7.22 3.35 -10.22
C ASP A 236 8.35 4.00 -11.04
N GLY A 237 8.69 5.25 -10.73
CA GLY A 237 9.80 5.99 -11.32
C GLY A 237 9.45 6.84 -12.56
N PHE A 238 8.17 7.00 -12.89
CA PHE A 238 7.72 7.92 -13.93
C PHE A 238 7.78 9.36 -13.42
N GLN A 239 8.18 10.30 -14.28
CA GLN A 239 8.24 11.69 -13.91
C GLN A 239 6.83 12.30 -13.91
N VAL A 240 6.41 12.79 -12.74
CA VAL A 240 5.13 13.50 -12.57
C VAL A 240 5.33 14.97 -12.88
N ILE A 241 6.32 15.60 -12.23
CA ILE A 241 6.59 17.04 -12.31
C ILE A 241 8.09 17.31 -12.43
N GLU A 242 8.41 18.33 -13.23
CA GLU A 242 9.69 19.02 -13.20
C GLU A 242 9.50 20.46 -12.73
N CYS A 243 10.19 20.88 -11.68
CA CYS A 243 10.17 22.29 -11.31
C CYS A 243 10.75 23.15 -12.44
N VAL A 244 10.14 24.31 -12.70
CA VAL A 244 10.68 25.28 -13.65
C VAL A 244 12.08 25.75 -13.24
N LYS A 245 12.97 25.93 -14.21
CA LYS A 245 14.26 26.58 -13.99
C LYS A 245 14.09 28.09 -13.87
N GLY A 246 14.76 28.71 -12.89
CA GLY A 246 14.78 30.15 -12.73
C GLY A 246 15.67 30.85 -13.76
N ASP A 247 15.37 32.11 -14.06
CA ASP A 247 16.29 32.97 -14.81
C ASP A 247 17.52 33.28 -13.97
N GLN A 248 18.68 32.81 -14.42
CA GLN A 248 19.96 32.93 -13.72
C GLN A 248 20.56 34.33 -13.75
N TYR A 249 20.07 35.23 -14.62
CA TYR A 249 20.62 36.57 -14.77
C TYR A 249 19.94 37.62 -13.90
N ILE A 250 18.82 37.27 -13.26
CA ILE A 250 18.11 38.18 -12.35
C ILE A 250 18.76 38.16 -10.97
N VAL A 251 19.07 39.35 -10.45
CA VAL A 251 19.71 39.54 -9.14
C VAL A 251 18.72 39.30 -7.99
N ASP A 252 17.49 39.81 -8.11
CA ASP A 252 16.47 39.61 -7.08
C ASP A 252 15.74 38.27 -7.25
N MET A 253 16.01 37.38 -6.31
CA MET A 253 15.43 36.03 -6.30
C MET A 253 13.92 35.98 -6.05
N ALA A 254 13.26 37.09 -5.69
CA ALA A 254 11.79 37.12 -5.64
C ALA A 254 11.16 37.07 -7.04
N ASN A 255 11.86 37.58 -8.05
CA ASN A 255 11.32 37.68 -9.41
C ASN A 255 11.61 36.43 -10.25
N THR A 256 12.45 35.53 -9.76
CA THR A 256 12.77 34.28 -10.47
C THR A 256 11.75 33.19 -10.11
N LYS A 257 11.19 32.52 -11.13
CA LYS A 257 10.14 31.51 -10.91
C LYS A 257 10.66 30.21 -10.32
N GLY A 258 11.91 29.85 -10.58
CA GLY A 258 12.54 28.67 -10.01
C GLY A 258 13.96 28.92 -9.55
N HIS A 259 14.62 27.85 -9.11
CA HIS A 259 16.00 27.94 -8.65
C HIS A 259 16.96 28.22 -9.80
N THR A 260 18.00 29.00 -9.51
CA THR A 260 19.00 29.42 -10.50
C THR A 260 20.32 28.66 -10.39
N ALA A 261 20.52 27.93 -9.29
CA ALA A 261 21.71 27.15 -9.01
C ALA A 261 21.36 25.75 -8.48
N MET A 262 22.38 24.92 -8.23
CA MET A 262 22.19 23.55 -7.76
C MET A 262 21.36 23.47 -6.47
N LEU A 263 20.51 22.45 -6.39
CA LEU A 263 19.79 22.14 -5.16
C LEU A 263 20.69 21.44 -4.16
N ASN A 264 20.35 21.51 -2.87
CA ASN A 264 21.07 20.84 -1.80
C ASN A 264 20.21 19.80 -1.07
N GLY A 265 18.96 20.16 -0.79
CA GLY A 265 18.02 19.29 -0.09
C GLY A 265 16.58 19.64 -0.43
N GLY A 266 15.68 18.77 0.00
CA GLY A 266 14.25 19.00 -0.13
C GLY A 266 13.48 18.10 0.82
N CYS A 267 12.31 18.59 1.22
CA CYS A 267 11.46 17.94 2.21
C CYS A 267 9.98 18.08 1.84
N TRP A 268 9.21 17.00 1.98
CA TRP A 268 7.75 17.04 1.84
C TRP A 268 7.10 17.73 3.04
N HIS A 269 6.01 18.45 2.79
CA HIS A 269 5.19 18.96 3.88
C HIS A 269 4.48 17.78 4.60
N PRO A 270 4.48 17.74 5.94
CA PRO A 270 4.04 16.55 6.68
C PRO A 270 2.52 16.30 6.67
N LYS A 271 1.69 17.33 6.44
CA LYS A 271 0.21 17.19 6.40
C LYS A 271 -0.40 17.35 5.01
N ILE A 272 0.03 18.37 4.28
CA ILE A 272 -0.40 18.66 2.91
C ILE A 272 0.45 17.86 1.94
N LYS A 273 -0.17 16.92 1.21
CA LYS A 273 0.54 16.02 0.29
C LYS A 273 1.14 16.71 -0.94
N GLU A 274 0.54 17.84 -1.35
CA GLU A 274 0.84 18.51 -2.61
C GLU A 274 2.02 19.48 -2.49
N GLU A 275 2.46 19.78 -1.27
CA GLU A 275 3.50 20.78 -1.04
C GLU A 275 4.83 20.16 -0.64
N PHE A 276 5.90 20.69 -1.22
CA PHE A 276 7.26 20.34 -0.84
C PHE A 276 8.17 21.57 -0.79
N LEU A 277 9.31 21.41 -0.13
CA LEU A 277 10.32 22.42 0.09
C LEU A 277 11.60 22.03 -0.62
N THR A 278 12.31 22.99 -1.18
CA THR A 278 13.66 22.80 -1.73
C THR A 278 14.59 23.91 -1.27
N CYS A 279 15.87 23.60 -1.09
CA CYS A 279 16.92 24.58 -0.84
C CYS A 279 18.00 24.51 -1.91
N SER A 280 18.59 25.66 -2.25
CA SER A 280 19.55 25.81 -3.35
C SER A 280 20.73 26.69 -3.00
N ASN A 281 21.82 26.50 -3.74
CA ASN A 281 22.99 27.37 -3.78
C ASN A 281 22.70 28.80 -4.24
N ASP A 282 21.52 29.07 -4.79
CA ASP A 282 21.11 30.42 -5.11
C ASP A 282 20.82 31.28 -3.87
N GLY A 283 20.89 30.71 -2.68
CA GLY A 283 20.64 31.39 -1.40
C GLY A 283 19.17 31.53 -1.07
N THR A 284 18.32 30.66 -1.63
CA THR A 284 16.89 30.63 -1.37
C THR A 284 16.41 29.26 -0.93
N VAL A 285 15.35 29.29 -0.13
CA VAL A 285 14.52 28.14 0.19
C VAL A 285 13.15 28.41 -0.42
N ARG A 286 12.62 27.46 -1.20
CA ARG A 286 11.37 27.64 -1.95
C ARG A 286 10.38 26.55 -1.62
N THR A 287 9.13 26.95 -1.51
CA THR A 287 7.98 26.04 -1.39
C THR A 287 7.35 25.87 -2.75
N TRP A 288 7.00 24.64 -3.09
CA TRP A 288 6.41 24.24 -4.35
C TRP A 288 5.10 23.55 -4.11
N ASP A 289 4.23 23.64 -5.10
CA ASP A 289 2.99 22.89 -5.17
C ASP A 289 3.09 21.93 -6.36
N ILE A 290 2.69 20.68 -6.18
CA ILE A 290 2.65 19.66 -7.24
C ILE A 290 1.74 20.13 -8.37
N ASN A 291 0.62 20.77 -8.04
CA ASN A 291 -0.38 21.16 -9.04
C ASN A 291 0.05 22.34 -9.92
N ASP A 292 1.10 23.07 -9.55
CA ASP A 292 1.60 24.24 -10.29
C ASP A 292 3.11 24.17 -10.53
N GLU A 293 3.48 23.69 -11.72
CA GLU A 293 4.89 23.51 -12.11
C GLU A 293 5.60 24.83 -12.43
N LYS A 294 4.83 25.88 -12.78
CA LYS A 294 5.36 27.10 -13.42
C LYS A 294 5.85 28.13 -12.42
N LYS A 295 5.45 28.03 -11.15
CA LYS A 295 5.87 28.96 -10.10
C LYS A 295 6.00 28.24 -8.76
N HIS A 296 6.94 28.74 -7.96
CA HIS A 296 6.98 28.44 -6.53
C HIS A 296 5.84 29.20 -5.81
N LYS A 297 5.48 28.74 -4.61
CA LYS A 297 4.46 29.36 -3.76
C LYS A 297 5.04 30.53 -2.95
N ASN A 298 6.06 30.26 -2.15
CA ASN A 298 6.78 31.24 -1.33
C ASN A 298 8.31 31.09 -1.48
N VAL A 299 9.04 32.20 -1.34
CA VAL A 299 10.52 32.26 -1.31
C VAL A 299 10.98 32.76 0.04
N PHE A 300 11.83 32.00 0.71
CA PHE A 300 12.52 32.41 1.95
C PHE A 300 13.98 32.72 1.63
N LYS A 301 14.45 33.87 2.10
CA LYS A 301 15.79 34.39 1.82
C LYS A 301 16.60 34.43 3.13
N PRO A 302 17.44 33.42 3.45
CA PRO A 302 18.37 33.50 4.56
C PRO A 302 19.35 34.66 4.39
N ARG A 303 19.59 35.39 5.48
CA ARG A 303 20.46 36.57 5.52
C ARG A 303 21.46 36.47 6.66
N SER A 304 22.71 36.77 6.35
CA SER A 304 23.78 36.90 7.34
C SER A 304 23.57 38.13 8.22
N MET A 305 24.36 38.26 9.29
CA MET A 305 24.34 39.45 10.17
C MET A 305 24.55 40.77 9.40
N LYS A 306 25.37 40.72 8.34
CA LYS A 306 25.65 41.87 7.46
C LYS A 306 24.59 42.09 6.37
N GLY A 307 23.45 41.38 6.43
CA GLY A 307 22.39 41.44 5.41
C GLY A 307 22.72 40.73 4.08
N LYS A 308 23.89 40.09 3.99
CA LYS A 308 24.32 39.37 2.79
C LYS A 308 23.53 38.07 2.61
N LYS A 309 23.39 37.65 1.35
CA LYS A 309 22.79 36.36 0.97
C LYS A 309 23.68 35.22 1.46
N VAL A 310 23.09 34.20 2.05
CA VAL A 310 23.79 32.99 2.52
C VAL A 310 23.17 31.77 1.86
N ILE A 311 23.98 30.74 1.63
CA ILE A 311 23.55 29.49 0.99
C ILE A 311 22.97 28.54 2.04
N PRO A 312 21.70 28.11 1.91
CA PRO A 312 21.14 27.03 2.71
C PRO A 312 21.64 25.66 2.23
N THR A 313 22.20 24.86 3.13
CA THR A 313 22.73 23.51 2.88
C THR A 313 21.68 22.44 3.13
N CYS A 314 20.83 22.62 4.14
CA CYS A 314 19.72 21.71 4.45
C CYS A 314 18.45 22.50 4.79
N CYS A 315 17.29 21.88 4.61
CA CYS A 315 16.01 22.45 4.97
C CYS A 315 15.03 21.37 5.42
N THR A 316 14.13 21.72 6.35
CA THR A 316 13.14 20.78 6.89
C THR A 316 11.88 21.50 7.35
N TYR A 317 10.76 20.80 7.35
CA TYR A 317 9.51 21.24 7.97
C TYR A 317 9.44 20.82 9.43
N SER A 318 8.80 21.64 10.25
CA SER A 318 8.28 21.16 11.54
C SER A 318 7.18 20.14 11.31
N ARG A 319 6.99 19.21 12.26
CA ARG A 319 5.99 18.14 12.16
C ARG A 319 4.55 18.66 12.05
N ASP A 320 4.28 19.84 12.59
CA ASP A 320 2.98 20.49 12.46
C ASP A 320 2.75 21.16 11.09
N GLY A 321 3.82 21.36 10.29
CA GLY A 321 3.82 21.98 8.97
C GLY A 321 3.81 23.52 8.98
N LYS A 322 3.93 24.16 10.16
CA LYS A 322 3.83 25.62 10.28
C LYS A 322 5.17 26.32 10.15
N LEU A 323 6.25 25.68 10.58
CA LEU A 323 7.59 26.25 10.58
C LEU A 323 8.46 25.57 9.52
N ILE A 324 9.36 26.37 8.95
CA ILE A 324 10.38 25.92 8.02
C ILE A 324 11.72 26.28 8.62
N ALA A 325 12.60 25.31 8.80
CA ALA A 325 13.97 25.53 9.24
C ALA A 325 14.95 25.36 8.07
N SER A 326 15.97 26.19 8.02
CA SER A 326 17.12 26.03 7.12
C SER A 326 18.43 26.20 7.85
N GLY A 327 19.35 25.28 7.59
CA GLY A 327 20.74 25.39 7.99
C GLY A 327 21.54 26.00 6.85
N CYS A 328 22.39 26.96 7.17
CA CYS A 328 23.20 27.69 6.20
C CYS A 328 24.69 27.36 6.35
N GLN A 329 25.44 27.60 5.28
CA GLN A 329 26.90 27.46 5.22
C GLN A 329 27.68 28.41 6.15
N ASP A 330 27.09 29.55 6.52
CA ASP A 330 27.67 30.47 7.52
C ASP A 330 27.55 29.93 8.97
N GLY A 331 27.06 28.71 9.17
CA GLY A 331 26.78 28.14 10.49
C GLY A 331 25.56 28.77 11.18
N THR A 332 24.69 29.42 10.40
CA THR A 332 23.44 30.01 10.91
C THR A 332 22.26 29.07 10.70
N ILE A 333 21.32 29.07 11.64
CA ILE A 333 20.02 28.41 11.48
C ILE A 333 18.94 29.49 11.43
N HIS A 334 18.11 29.44 10.40
CA HIS A 334 16.97 30.33 10.23
C HIS A 334 15.68 29.53 10.25
N ILE A 335 14.67 30.06 10.93
CA ILE A 335 13.33 29.47 11.01
C ILE A 335 12.31 30.52 10.61
N TRP A 336 11.46 30.18 9.65
CA TRP A 336 10.37 31.02 9.19
C TRP A 336 9.03 30.41 9.55
N ASP A 337 8.03 31.28 9.64
CA ASP A 337 6.64 30.84 9.54
C ASP A 337 6.34 30.58 8.05
N ARG A 338 5.68 29.48 7.73
CA ARG A 338 5.41 29.06 6.34
C ARG A 338 4.68 30.14 5.53
N ASN A 339 3.84 30.93 6.19
CA ASN A 339 3.05 31.98 5.53
C ASN A 339 3.77 33.34 5.47
N LEU A 340 4.90 33.51 6.18
CA LEU A 340 5.61 34.78 6.27
C LEU A 340 7.06 34.64 5.82
N SER A 341 7.33 35.09 4.59
CA SER A 341 8.66 35.01 3.97
C SER A 341 9.62 36.14 4.37
N VAL A 342 9.08 37.29 4.77
CA VAL A 342 9.85 38.53 4.96
C VAL A 342 10.69 38.49 6.24
N HIS A 343 10.13 37.97 7.32
CA HIS A 343 10.80 37.96 8.62
C HIS A 343 11.05 36.54 9.12
N THR A 344 12.28 36.28 9.57
CA THR A 344 12.63 35.05 10.28
C THR A 344 12.00 35.08 11.67
N LYS A 345 11.19 34.09 12.00
CA LYS A 345 10.55 33.96 13.32
C LYS A 345 11.59 33.67 14.41
N PHE A 346 12.48 32.72 14.13
CA PHE A 346 13.63 32.41 14.98
C PHE A 346 14.89 32.38 14.13
N HIS A 347 16.02 32.74 14.72
CA HIS A 347 17.31 32.58 14.08
C HIS A 347 18.40 32.46 15.14
N CYS A 348 19.37 31.61 14.89
CA CYS A 348 20.59 31.50 15.68
C CYS A 348 21.78 31.70 14.74
N ARG A 349 22.57 32.76 15.00
CA ARG A 349 23.69 33.17 14.13
C ARG A 349 25.00 32.43 14.42
N GLN A 350 25.11 31.82 15.60
CA GLN A 350 26.31 31.11 16.04
C GLN A 350 25.96 29.66 16.34
N ALA A 351 25.11 29.05 15.50
CA ALA A 351 24.70 27.68 15.70
C ALA A 351 25.86 26.73 15.48
N HIS A 352 26.66 26.95 14.43
CA HIS A 352 27.87 26.19 14.12
C HIS A 352 29.02 27.13 13.73
N VAL A 353 30.24 26.59 13.64
CA VAL A 353 31.42 27.36 13.22
C VAL A 353 31.18 27.97 11.82
N PRO A 354 31.48 29.27 11.59
CA PRO A 354 31.32 29.87 10.28
C PRO A 354 32.14 29.17 9.19
N GLY A 355 31.54 28.91 8.03
CA GLY A 355 32.18 28.19 6.92
C GLY A 355 32.10 26.66 7.05
N SER A 356 31.48 26.16 8.12
CA SER A 356 31.06 24.76 8.24
C SER A 356 29.63 24.60 7.72
N ASP A 357 29.46 23.68 6.79
CA ASP A 357 28.15 23.34 6.25
C ASP A 357 27.34 22.56 7.29
N THR A 358 26.11 23.02 7.57
CA THR A 358 25.17 22.25 8.38
C THR A 358 24.57 21.13 7.53
N SER A 359 24.90 19.89 7.88
CA SER A 359 24.56 18.72 7.06
C SER A 359 23.09 18.34 7.16
N CYS A 360 22.53 18.38 8.37
CA CYS A 360 21.12 18.09 8.61
C CYS A 360 20.51 18.95 9.71
N LEU A 361 19.22 19.25 9.53
CA LEU A 361 18.31 19.73 10.57
C LEU A 361 17.12 18.78 10.65
N THR A 362 16.75 18.38 11.85
CA THR A 362 15.56 17.57 12.09
C THR A 362 14.81 18.06 13.31
N PHE A 363 13.48 18.09 13.22
CA PHE A 363 12.60 18.36 14.36
C PHE A 363 12.28 17.04 15.07
N SER A 364 12.20 17.10 16.40
CA SER A 364 11.60 16.03 17.20
C SER A 364 10.16 15.77 16.76
N TYR A 365 9.66 14.57 17.02
CA TYR A 365 8.28 14.20 16.73
C TYR A 365 7.27 15.04 17.55
N ASP A 366 7.63 15.42 18.78
CA ASP A 366 6.88 16.31 19.67
C ASP A 366 6.93 17.80 19.24
N GLY A 367 7.87 18.17 18.37
CA GLY A 367 8.05 19.53 17.84
C GLY A 367 8.62 20.54 18.85
N THR A 368 9.07 20.09 20.02
CA THR A 368 9.66 20.96 21.05
C THR A 368 11.13 21.25 20.81
N LEU A 369 11.83 20.30 20.20
CA LEU A 369 13.28 20.34 20.00
C LEU A 369 13.64 20.30 18.51
N LEU A 370 14.77 20.91 18.20
CA LEU A 370 15.41 20.82 16.90
C LEU A 370 16.83 20.32 17.10
N ALA A 371 17.21 19.27 16.38
CA ALA A 371 18.58 18.78 16.33
C ALA A 371 19.26 19.32 15.07
N SER A 372 20.49 19.82 15.23
CA SER A 372 21.33 20.29 14.14
C SER A 372 22.65 19.52 14.10
N ARG A 373 22.96 18.98 12.93
CA ARG A 373 24.24 18.33 12.66
C ARG A 373 25.12 19.29 11.85
N GLY A 374 26.26 19.66 12.43
CA GLY A 374 27.22 20.56 11.79
C GLY A 374 28.39 19.82 11.19
N GLY A 375 29.00 20.41 10.16
CA GLY A 375 30.31 20.01 9.62
C GLY A 375 31.48 20.33 10.56
N ASP A 376 31.22 20.95 11.72
CA ASP A 376 32.19 21.21 12.79
C ASP A 376 32.31 20.03 13.75
N ASP A 377 31.89 18.84 13.30
CA ASP A 377 31.86 17.59 14.07
C ASP A 377 30.99 17.65 15.33
N THR A 378 30.06 18.61 15.40
CA THR A 378 29.13 18.73 16.53
C THR A 378 27.70 18.33 16.18
N LEU A 379 26.97 17.82 17.17
CA LEU A 379 25.52 17.70 17.16
C LEU A 379 24.98 18.59 18.28
N LYS A 380 24.07 19.50 17.94
CA LYS A 380 23.48 20.42 18.91
C LYS A 380 21.97 20.26 18.95
N THR A 381 21.39 20.39 20.12
CA THR A 381 19.94 20.41 20.31
C THR A 381 19.49 21.82 20.71
N TRP A 382 18.31 22.21 20.24
CA TRP A 382 17.78 23.55 20.38
C TRP A 382 16.34 23.48 20.91
N ASP A 383 16.04 24.24 21.97
CA ASP A 383 14.67 24.46 22.41
C ASP A 383 13.99 25.46 21.48
N MET A 384 12.84 25.09 20.94
CA MET A 384 12.03 26.00 20.11
C MET A 384 11.45 27.18 20.92
N ARG A 385 11.30 27.04 22.24
CA ARG A 385 10.85 28.14 23.13
C ARG A 385 11.98 29.12 23.41
N ASN A 386 13.22 28.64 23.49
CA ASN A 386 14.41 29.45 23.75
C ASN A 386 15.53 29.15 22.73
N PHE A 387 15.34 29.63 21.51
CA PHE A 387 16.23 29.33 20.39
C PHE A 387 17.57 30.09 20.38
N LYS A 388 17.89 30.88 21.42
CA LYS A 388 19.09 31.72 21.41
C LYS A 388 20.37 30.93 21.67
N ASN A 389 20.30 29.95 22.57
CA ASN A 389 21.44 29.13 22.99
C ASN A 389 21.13 27.66 22.72
N PRO A 390 22.14 26.85 22.35
CA PRO A 390 21.96 25.41 22.28
C PRO A 390 21.70 24.88 23.70
N LEU A 391 20.82 23.88 23.81
CA LEU A 391 20.59 23.17 25.07
C LEU A 391 21.79 22.28 25.37
N ASN A 392 22.08 21.36 24.46
CA ASN A 392 23.19 20.41 24.58
C ASN A 392 24.09 20.48 23.35
N VAL A 393 25.38 20.22 23.57
CA VAL A 393 26.41 20.19 22.53
C VAL A 393 27.20 18.89 22.67
N ILE A 394 27.15 18.07 21.63
CA ILE A 394 27.87 16.81 21.54
C ILE A 394 29.03 17.00 20.56
N THR A 395 30.25 16.69 20.99
CA THR A 395 31.49 16.84 20.22
C THR A 395 32.13 15.49 19.91
N GLY A 396 33.16 15.47 19.06
CA GLY A 396 33.89 14.24 18.72
C GLY A 396 33.20 13.35 17.69
N LEU A 397 32.26 13.90 16.92
CA LEU A 397 31.52 13.19 15.89
C LEU A 397 32.05 13.56 14.50
N SER A 398 33.12 12.91 14.05
CA SER A 398 33.77 13.22 12.77
C SER A 398 32.81 13.12 11.57
N THR A 399 32.78 14.15 10.74
CA THR A 399 32.02 14.18 9.48
C THR A 399 32.88 14.67 8.32
N PHE A 400 32.88 13.89 7.24
CA PHE A 400 33.57 14.24 5.99
C PHE A 400 32.60 14.42 4.83
N PHE A 401 31.38 13.91 4.98
CA PHE A 401 30.33 14.01 3.98
C PHE A 401 29.35 15.12 4.38
N PRO A 402 28.95 15.99 3.43
CA PRO A 402 27.97 17.04 3.71
C PRO A 402 26.55 16.50 3.90
N MET A 403 26.30 15.22 3.56
CA MET A 403 24.98 14.59 3.62
C MET A 403 24.73 13.80 4.92
N THR A 404 25.67 13.86 5.88
CA THR A 404 25.56 13.15 7.16
C THR A 404 24.32 13.58 7.93
N ASP A 405 23.45 12.61 8.19
CA ASP A 405 22.11 12.84 8.72
C ASP A 405 22.05 12.62 10.24
N CYS A 406 21.01 13.19 10.85
CA CYS A 406 20.62 12.93 12.22
C CYS A 406 19.10 12.69 12.27
N CYS A 407 18.69 11.73 13.08
CA CYS A 407 17.29 11.32 13.20
C CYS A 407 16.91 11.14 14.66
N PHE A 408 15.69 11.52 15.03
CA PHE A 408 15.12 11.15 16.33
C PHE A 408 14.58 9.72 16.26
N SER A 409 14.66 9.00 17.38
CA SER A 409 13.93 7.74 17.52
C SER A 409 12.41 8.00 17.41
N PRO A 410 11.62 7.00 16.99
CA PRO A 410 10.18 7.15 16.87
C PRO A 410 9.45 7.57 18.15
N ASP A 411 10.03 7.29 19.32
CA ASP A 411 9.53 7.67 20.64
C ASP A 411 10.13 8.98 21.19
N ASP A 412 10.94 9.67 20.38
CA ASP A 412 11.68 10.89 20.75
C ASP A 412 12.65 10.73 21.94
N LYS A 413 12.94 9.53 22.45
CA LYS A 413 13.88 9.36 23.56
C LYS A 413 15.35 9.44 23.15
N MET A 414 15.66 9.10 21.90
CA MET A 414 17.04 9.07 21.40
C MET A 414 17.27 9.95 20.19
N ILE A 415 18.54 10.27 19.98
CA ILE A 415 19.06 10.89 18.77
C ILE A 415 20.08 9.95 18.14
N VAL A 416 19.91 9.68 16.86
CA VAL A 416 20.78 8.82 16.06
C VAL A 416 21.58 9.69 15.10
N THR A 417 22.89 9.47 15.02
CA THR A 417 23.75 10.13 14.04
C THR A 417 24.79 9.17 13.49
N GLY A 418 25.12 9.32 12.21
CA GLY A 418 26.25 8.64 11.60
C GLY A 418 27.57 9.37 11.86
N THR A 419 28.66 8.61 11.91
CA THR A 419 30.02 9.14 11.84
C THR A 419 30.67 8.77 10.51
N SER A 420 31.49 9.68 10.03
CA SER A 420 32.33 9.47 8.85
C SER A 420 33.77 9.22 9.28
N VAL A 421 34.42 8.30 8.59
CA VAL A 421 35.84 8.00 8.76
C VAL A 421 36.53 8.19 7.41
N LYS A 422 37.83 8.55 7.44
CA LYS A 422 38.64 8.61 6.23
C LYS A 422 38.86 7.21 5.67
N LYS A 423 39.10 7.13 4.36
CA LYS A 423 39.33 5.85 3.70
C LYS A 423 40.59 5.17 4.25
N GLY A 424 40.42 4.04 4.93
CA GLY A 424 41.52 3.27 5.52
C GLY A 424 41.74 3.48 7.03
N ASP A 425 41.08 4.48 7.64
CA ASP A 425 41.29 4.86 9.04
C ASP A 425 40.29 4.22 10.03
N GLY A 426 39.48 3.25 9.58
CA GLY A 426 38.58 2.47 10.45
C GLY A 426 37.14 2.32 9.93
N ASN A 427 36.22 1.97 10.84
CA ASN A 427 34.82 1.67 10.55
C ASN A 427 33.93 2.88 10.80
N GLY A 428 32.98 3.15 9.89
CA GLY A 428 31.91 4.11 10.13
C GLY A 428 30.95 3.57 11.18
N LYS A 429 30.61 4.42 12.15
CA LYS A 429 29.78 4.07 13.28
C LYS A 429 28.43 4.78 13.20
N LEU A 430 27.39 4.12 13.68
CA LEU A 430 26.11 4.72 13.99
C LEU A 430 26.04 4.88 15.51
N ILE A 431 25.87 6.10 15.99
CA ILE A 431 25.92 6.42 17.42
C ILE A 431 24.55 6.89 17.88
N PHE A 432 24.13 6.37 19.04
CA PHE A 432 22.88 6.68 19.69
C PHE A 432 23.14 7.50 20.95
N PHE A 433 22.46 8.62 21.05
CA PHE A 433 22.51 9.52 22.20
C PHE A 433 21.15 9.57 22.86
N ASP A 434 21.16 9.69 24.19
CA ASP A 434 19.95 10.04 24.93
C ASP A 434 19.56 11.48 24.61
N ARG A 435 18.27 11.78 24.47
CA ARG A 435 17.79 13.13 24.15
C ARG A 435 18.07 14.11 25.28
N GLU A 436 17.82 13.70 26.52
CA GLU A 436 17.85 14.59 27.69
C GLU A 436 19.27 14.82 28.19
N THR A 437 19.98 13.72 28.48
CA THR A 437 21.35 13.78 29.01
C THR A 437 22.41 13.99 27.93
N CYS A 438 22.09 13.69 26.66
CA CYS A 438 23.03 13.72 25.54
C CYS A 438 24.29 12.86 25.75
N GLN A 439 24.19 11.85 26.62
CA GLN A 439 25.22 10.84 26.78
C GLN A 439 25.11 9.80 25.69
N LYS A 440 26.26 9.27 25.26
CA LYS A 440 26.32 8.16 24.30
C LYS A 440 25.78 6.90 24.99
N MET A 441 24.69 6.35 24.46
CA MET A 441 24.09 5.13 25.01
C MET A 441 24.60 3.88 24.31
N TYR A 442 24.68 3.93 22.97
CA TYR A 442 24.98 2.76 22.16
C TYR A 442 25.73 3.12 20.89
N GLU A 443 26.50 2.18 20.35
CA GLU A 443 27.16 2.32 19.06
C GLU A 443 27.04 1.03 18.24
N ILE A 444 26.79 1.19 16.94
CA ILE A 444 26.80 0.10 15.96
C ILE A 444 27.92 0.37 14.97
N GLU A 445 28.82 -0.59 14.81
CA GLU A 445 29.84 -0.54 13.77
C GLU A 445 29.26 -1.08 12.46
N VAL A 446 29.15 -0.22 11.46
CA VAL A 446 28.36 -0.54 10.26
C VAL A 446 29.23 -1.25 9.23
N THR A 447 30.29 -0.57 8.77
CA THR A 447 31.23 -1.09 7.76
C THR A 447 32.55 -0.34 7.84
N ASN A 448 33.56 -0.80 7.11
CA ASN A 448 34.89 -0.17 6.95
C ASN A 448 34.86 1.17 6.16
N SER A 449 33.71 1.85 6.14
CA SER A 449 33.49 3.10 5.41
C SER A 449 32.49 3.97 6.16
N SER A 450 32.49 5.25 5.84
CA SER A 450 31.64 6.27 6.49
C SER A 450 30.15 5.97 6.34
N VAL A 451 29.40 6.27 7.40
CA VAL A 451 27.94 6.38 7.33
C VAL A 451 27.61 7.76 6.76
N VAL A 452 26.88 7.76 5.64
CA VAL A 452 26.49 8.99 4.93
C VAL A 452 25.06 9.38 5.25
N ARG A 453 24.12 8.43 5.30
CA ARG A 453 22.70 8.71 5.55
C ARG A 453 22.16 7.71 6.57
N CYS A 454 21.38 8.16 7.53
CA CYS A 454 20.66 7.29 8.45
C CYS A 454 19.18 7.67 8.50
N LEU A 455 18.31 6.68 8.60
CA LEU A 455 16.89 6.88 8.81
C LEU A 455 16.33 5.78 9.70
N TRP A 456 15.46 6.16 10.62
CA TRP A 456 14.69 5.22 11.44
C TRP A 456 13.22 5.34 11.03
N HIS A 457 12.61 4.23 10.65
CA HIS A 457 11.20 4.24 10.29
C HIS A 457 10.32 4.51 11.53
N PRO A 458 9.30 5.40 11.46
CA PRO A 458 8.50 5.77 12.63
C PRO A 458 7.58 4.65 13.13
N LYS A 459 7.13 3.74 12.26
CA LYS A 459 6.21 2.64 12.64
C LYS A 459 6.87 1.27 12.75
N LEU A 460 8.02 1.11 12.11
CA LEU A 460 8.71 -0.17 12.02
C LEU A 460 10.01 -0.04 12.78
N ASN A 461 10.33 -1.00 13.61
CA ASN A 461 11.62 -0.99 14.30
C ASN A 461 12.72 -1.44 13.34
N GLN A 462 13.09 -0.58 12.40
CA GLN A 462 14.12 -0.79 11.38
C GLN A 462 14.89 0.50 11.16
N ILE A 463 16.21 0.37 11.07
CA ILE A 463 17.12 1.47 10.78
C ILE A 463 17.79 1.19 9.45
N MET A 464 17.75 2.15 8.54
CA MET A 464 18.45 2.05 7.26
C MET A 464 19.60 3.03 7.21
N VAL A 465 20.74 2.52 6.76
CA VAL A 465 22.02 3.21 6.79
C VAL A 465 22.65 3.15 5.40
N GLY A 466 22.90 4.31 4.82
CA GLY A 466 23.60 4.47 3.56
C GLY A 466 25.09 4.66 3.82
N THR A 467 25.91 3.83 3.20
CA THR A 467 27.37 3.82 3.41
C THR A 467 28.12 4.44 2.24
N GLY A 468 29.36 4.84 2.50
CA GLY A 468 30.26 5.36 1.47
C GLY A 468 30.69 4.34 0.41
N ASN A 469 30.49 3.03 0.65
CA ASN A 469 30.89 1.96 -0.26
C ASN A 469 29.80 1.57 -1.28
N GLY A 470 28.67 2.28 -1.30
CA GLY A 470 27.55 1.93 -2.18
C GLY A 470 26.65 0.82 -1.66
N LEU A 471 26.73 0.55 -0.35
CA LEU A 471 25.83 -0.37 0.33
C LEU A 471 24.78 0.43 1.12
N ALA A 472 23.55 -0.04 1.08
CA ALA A 472 22.52 0.34 2.03
C ALA A 472 22.28 -0.83 2.98
N LYS A 473 22.65 -0.66 4.26
CA LYS A 473 22.39 -1.64 5.31
C LYS A 473 21.05 -1.37 5.97
N VAL A 474 20.29 -2.41 6.23
CA VAL A 474 19.04 -2.35 6.99
C VAL A 474 19.20 -3.20 8.23
N TYR A 475 19.14 -2.57 9.39
CA TYR A 475 19.14 -3.23 10.68
C TYR A 475 17.70 -3.43 11.15
N TYR A 476 17.39 -4.63 11.63
CA TYR A 476 16.07 -4.99 12.10
C TYR A 476 16.19 -6.02 13.22
N ASP A 477 15.17 -6.07 14.07
CA ASP A 477 15.05 -7.11 15.09
C ASP A 477 13.95 -8.11 14.70
N PRO A 478 14.21 -9.43 14.58
CA PRO A 478 13.20 -10.39 14.15
C PRO A 478 11.94 -10.42 15.01
N VAL A 479 12.06 -10.14 16.31
CA VAL A 479 10.94 -10.20 17.26
C VAL A 479 10.15 -8.88 17.22
N LYS A 480 10.82 -7.74 17.46
CA LYS A 480 10.15 -6.43 17.55
C LYS A 480 9.81 -5.82 16.19
N SER A 481 10.55 -6.17 15.14
CA SER A 481 10.35 -5.59 13.81
C SER A 481 9.26 -6.30 13.04
N GLN A 482 8.29 -5.52 12.56
CA GLN A 482 7.20 -6.01 11.73
C GLN A 482 7.43 -5.62 10.27
N ARG A 483 7.04 -6.48 9.32
CA ARG A 483 7.02 -6.18 7.87
C ARG A 483 8.38 -5.65 7.35
N GLY A 484 8.35 -4.86 6.27
CA GLY A 484 9.54 -4.28 5.64
C GLY A 484 10.56 -5.34 5.26
N ALA A 485 11.80 -5.15 5.69
CA ALA A 485 12.92 -6.03 5.33
C ALA A 485 12.76 -7.50 5.82
N LYS A 486 11.92 -7.77 6.83
CA LYS A 486 11.59 -9.15 7.25
C LYS A 486 10.94 -9.96 6.13
N LEU A 487 10.18 -9.31 5.23
CA LEU A 487 9.45 -9.98 4.15
C LEU A 487 10.36 -10.59 3.08
N CYS A 488 11.54 -10.00 2.83
CA CYS A 488 12.46 -10.54 1.83
C CYS A 488 13.31 -11.69 2.37
N VAL A 489 13.61 -11.71 3.68
CA VAL A 489 14.49 -12.71 4.31
C VAL A 489 13.86 -14.10 4.33
N VAL A 490 12.55 -14.20 4.57
CA VAL A 490 11.84 -15.48 4.64
C VAL A 490 11.72 -16.16 3.27
N LYS A 491 11.89 -15.42 2.17
CA LYS A 491 11.66 -15.94 0.82
C LYS A 491 12.86 -16.67 0.27
N SER A 492 12.61 -17.82 -0.35
CA SER A 492 13.64 -18.56 -1.10
C SER A 492 14.16 -17.72 -2.28
N LYS A 493 15.47 -17.77 -2.52
CA LYS A 493 16.10 -17.19 -3.70
C LYS A 493 15.47 -17.78 -4.98
N ARG A 494 14.89 -16.93 -5.80
CA ARG A 494 14.34 -17.30 -7.11
C ARG A 494 15.52 -17.68 -8.00
N LYS A 495 15.46 -18.88 -8.59
CA LYS A 495 16.43 -19.26 -9.62
C LYS A 495 16.30 -18.29 -10.78
N GLU A 496 17.41 -17.66 -11.16
CA GLU A 496 17.47 -16.88 -12.38
C GLU A 496 17.05 -17.79 -13.54
N LYS A 497 16.05 -17.35 -14.31
CA LYS A 497 15.73 -18.00 -15.57
C LYS A 497 16.87 -17.65 -16.50
N GLN A 498 17.90 -18.48 -16.56
CA GLN A 498 18.81 -18.44 -17.68
C GLN A 498 17.95 -18.69 -18.91
N ALA A 499 17.74 -17.64 -19.71
CA ALA A 499 17.28 -17.81 -21.06
C ALA A 499 18.44 -18.53 -21.76
N GLU A 500 18.44 -19.85 -21.70
CA GLU A 500 19.28 -20.70 -22.53
C GLU A 500 18.83 -20.50 -23.99
N ALA A 501 19.19 -19.35 -24.55
CA ALA A 501 19.32 -19.18 -25.99
C ALA A 501 20.68 -19.79 -26.36
N LEU A 502 20.83 -21.09 -26.14
CA LEU A 502 21.84 -21.87 -26.85
C LEU A 502 21.34 -22.00 -28.28
N THR A 503 21.56 -20.95 -29.08
CA THR A 503 21.48 -21.04 -30.54
C THR A 503 22.68 -21.86 -30.98
N GLN A 504 22.56 -23.18 -30.90
CA GLN A 504 23.48 -24.07 -31.60
C GLN A 504 23.31 -23.79 -33.11
N ASP A 505 24.41 -23.47 -33.79
CA ASP A 505 24.40 -23.23 -35.23
C ASP A 505 23.95 -24.50 -35.95
N TYR A 506 22.81 -24.41 -36.63
CA TYR A 506 22.17 -25.55 -37.28
C TYR A 506 22.79 -25.77 -38.68
N ILE A 507 23.39 -26.93 -38.90
CA ILE A 507 23.95 -27.30 -40.21
C ILE A 507 22.83 -27.92 -41.06
N ILE A 508 22.32 -27.17 -42.03
CA ILE A 508 21.27 -27.66 -42.94
C ILE A 508 21.88 -28.60 -43.99
N THR A 509 21.55 -29.89 -43.92
CA THR A 509 21.87 -30.88 -44.95
C THR A 509 20.70 -31.02 -45.95
N PRO A 510 20.82 -30.54 -47.20
CA PRO A 510 19.68 -30.41 -48.12
C PRO A 510 19.06 -31.76 -48.54
N HIS A 511 19.83 -32.86 -48.49
CA HIS A 511 19.41 -34.20 -48.95
C HIS A 511 19.25 -35.25 -47.84
N ALA A 512 19.32 -34.87 -46.56
CA ALA A 512 19.07 -35.81 -45.48
C ALA A 512 17.59 -36.24 -45.45
N LEU A 513 17.35 -37.53 -45.24
CA LEU A 513 15.99 -38.05 -44.98
C LEU A 513 15.42 -37.39 -43.73
N PRO A 514 14.09 -37.26 -43.61
CA PRO A 514 13.43 -36.64 -42.45
C PRO A 514 13.86 -37.21 -41.09
N MET A 515 14.28 -38.48 -41.04
CA MET A 515 14.78 -39.14 -39.83
C MET A 515 16.18 -38.67 -39.40
N PHE A 516 17.00 -38.18 -40.34
CA PHE A 516 18.36 -37.68 -40.11
C PHE A 516 18.44 -36.14 -40.13
N ARG A 517 17.31 -35.46 -40.33
CA ARG A 517 17.22 -34.02 -40.13
C ARG A 517 17.04 -33.75 -38.65
N GLU A 518 17.91 -32.93 -38.10
CA GLU A 518 17.75 -32.44 -36.74
C GLU A 518 16.42 -31.66 -36.64
N ASP A 519 15.70 -31.84 -35.54
CA ASP A 519 14.43 -31.14 -35.33
C ASP A 519 14.72 -29.63 -35.20
N ARG A 520 14.07 -28.81 -36.03
CA ARG A 520 14.26 -27.35 -35.98
C ARG A 520 13.96 -26.85 -34.57
N GLN A 521 14.92 -26.16 -33.94
CA GLN A 521 14.72 -25.58 -32.62
C GLN A 521 13.46 -24.71 -32.62
N ARG A 522 12.53 -25.04 -31.71
CA ARG A 522 11.32 -24.26 -31.45
C ARG A 522 11.55 -23.44 -30.20
N SER A 523 10.80 -22.34 -30.03
CA SER A 523 10.83 -21.60 -28.78
C SER A 523 10.51 -22.54 -27.60
N THR A 524 11.15 -22.32 -26.46
CA THR A 524 10.96 -23.12 -25.23
C THR A 524 9.49 -23.32 -24.90
N ARG A 525 8.65 -22.30 -25.13
CA ARG A 525 7.19 -22.39 -24.99
C ARG A 525 6.55 -23.44 -25.92
N LYS A 526 6.89 -23.44 -27.21
CA LYS A 526 6.34 -24.40 -28.19
C LYS A 526 6.86 -25.81 -27.94
N GLN A 527 8.06 -25.95 -27.42
CA GLN A 527 8.63 -27.24 -27.04
C GLN A 527 7.91 -27.79 -25.80
N LEU A 528 7.70 -26.98 -24.77
CA LEU A 528 6.89 -27.33 -23.59
C LEU A 528 5.44 -27.67 -23.95
N GLU A 529 4.83 -26.94 -24.90
CA GLU A 529 3.49 -27.27 -25.41
C GLU A 529 3.46 -28.61 -26.15
N LYS A 530 4.49 -28.92 -26.94
CA LYS A 530 4.65 -30.23 -27.61
C LYS A 530 4.88 -31.36 -26.60
N ASP A 531 5.77 -31.15 -25.63
CA ASP A 531 6.08 -32.14 -24.60
C ASP A 531 4.88 -32.39 -23.66
N ARG A 532 4.02 -31.38 -23.44
CA ARG A 532 2.73 -31.55 -22.75
C ARG A 532 1.70 -32.37 -23.52
N LEU A 533 1.80 -32.39 -24.85
CA LEU A 533 0.92 -33.18 -25.72
C LEU A 533 1.39 -34.65 -25.83
N ASP A 534 2.68 -34.90 -25.60
CA ASP A 534 3.26 -36.24 -25.63
C ASP A 534 2.88 -37.02 -24.35
N PRO A 535 2.09 -38.10 -24.45
CA PRO A 535 1.59 -38.84 -23.28
C PRO A 535 2.72 -39.48 -22.45
N VAL A 536 3.85 -39.84 -23.07
CA VAL A 536 4.99 -40.45 -22.38
C VAL A 536 5.76 -39.41 -21.57
N LYS A 537 6.04 -38.25 -22.17
CA LYS A 537 6.76 -37.15 -21.50
C LYS A 537 5.92 -36.41 -20.47
N SER A 538 4.62 -36.26 -20.73
CA SER A 538 3.69 -35.60 -19.82
C SER A 538 3.21 -36.49 -18.68
N HIS A 539 3.60 -37.78 -18.67
CA HIS A 539 3.14 -38.80 -17.71
C HIS A 539 1.61 -38.77 -17.54
N LYS A 540 0.88 -38.54 -18.64
CA LYS A 540 -0.57 -38.41 -18.59
C LYS A 540 -1.17 -39.79 -18.25
N PRO A 541 -2.00 -39.90 -17.19
CA PRO A 541 -2.69 -41.15 -16.88
C PRO A 541 -3.54 -41.58 -18.08
N GLU A 542 -3.51 -42.87 -18.40
CA GLU A 542 -4.33 -43.39 -19.50
C GLU A 542 -5.82 -43.11 -19.22
N PRO A 543 -6.57 -42.58 -20.21
CA PRO A 543 -7.98 -42.34 -20.03
C PRO A 543 -8.73 -43.65 -19.77
N PRO A 544 -9.88 -43.59 -19.05
CA PRO A 544 -10.68 -44.78 -18.82
C PRO A 544 -11.17 -45.37 -20.15
N VAL A 545 -10.78 -46.62 -20.42
CA VAL A 545 -11.22 -47.38 -21.59
C VAL A 545 -12.73 -47.60 -21.51
N SER A 546 -13.48 -47.09 -22.50
CA SER A 546 -14.89 -47.39 -22.70
C SER A 546 -15.04 -48.68 -23.51
N GLY A 547 -15.63 -49.73 -22.93
CA GLY A 547 -15.86 -50.99 -23.64
C GLY A 547 -16.43 -52.12 -22.76
N PRO A 548 -16.92 -53.21 -23.36
CA PRO A 548 -17.48 -54.36 -22.64
C PRO A 548 -16.42 -55.03 -21.75
N GLY A 549 -16.77 -55.20 -20.48
CA GLY A 549 -15.81 -55.29 -19.38
C GLY A 549 -15.05 -56.62 -19.26
N ARG A 550 -13.75 -56.49 -18.98
CA ARG A 550 -12.98 -57.39 -18.09
C ARG A 550 -11.84 -56.59 -17.45
N GLY A 551 -11.47 -56.93 -16.21
CA GLY A 551 -10.37 -56.28 -15.49
C GLY A 551 -10.78 -55.29 -14.39
N GLY A 552 -11.86 -55.57 -13.64
CA GLY A 552 -12.21 -54.77 -12.45
C GLY A 552 -13.04 -53.51 -12.71
N ARG A 553 -13.79 -53.46 -13.82
CA ARG A 553 -14.74 -52.39 -14.12
C ARG A 553 -16.16 -52.95 -14.25
N VAL A 554 -17.13 -52.28 -13.63
CA VAL A 554 -18.56 -52.61 -13.73
C VAL A 554 -19.04 -52.24 -15.13
N GLY A 555 -19.00 -53.21 -16.04
CA GLY A 555 -19.58 -53.07 -17.38
C GLY A 555 -21.10 -53.08 -17.31
N THR A 556 -21.74 -52.20 -18.08
CA THR A 556 -23.18 -52.21 -18.34
C THR A 556 -23.63 -53.59 -18.83
N HIS A 557 -24.62 -54.18 -18.17
CA HIS A 557 -25.16 -55.51 -18.48
C HIS A 557 -25.64 -55.60 -19.94
N GLY A 558 -24.85 -56.26 -20.79
CA GLY A 558 -25.11 -56.38 -22.23
C GLY A 558 -25.42 -57.80 -22.72
N GLY A 559 -25.64 -58.76 -21.82
CA GLY A 559 -25.96 -60.14 -22.19
C GLY A 559 -27.46 -60.39 -22.24
N THR A 560 -27.93 -61.20 -23.19
CA THR A 560 -29.35 -61.61 -23.30
C THR A 560 -29.89 -62.22 -22.01
N LEU A 561 -29.05 -62.99 -21.28
CA LEU A 561 -29.39 -63.56 -19.98
C LEU A 561 -29.54 -62.51 -18.87
N SER A 562 -28.64 -61.52 -18.82
CA SER A 562 -28.71 -60.46 -17.80
C SER A 562 -29.89 -59.52 -18.06
N SER A 563 -30.21 -59.26 -19.32
CA SER A 563 -31.45 -58.54 -19.69
C SER A 563 -32.72 -59.31 -19.29
N PHE A 564 -32.75 -60.63 -19.48
CA PHE A 564 -33.90 -61.46 -19.08
C PHE A 564 -34.10 -61.47 -17.56
N ILE A 565 -33.01 -61.62 -16.79
CA ILE A 565 -33.07 -61.63 -15.32
C ILE A 565 -33.52 -60.25 -14.79
N VAL A 566 -32.96 -59.16 -15.30
CA VAL A 566 -33.38 -57.80 -14.89
C VAL A 566 -34.85 -57.56 -15.22
N LYS A 567 -35.33 -58.05 -16.37
CA LYS A 567 -36.74 -57.91 -16.76
C LYS A 567 -37.67 -58.70 -15.85
N ASN A 568 -37.27 -59.89 -15.39
CA ASN A 568 -38.05 -60.70 -14.46
C ASN A 568 -38.03 -60.13 -13.03
N ILE A 569 -36.90 -59.59 -12.58
CA ILE A 569 -36.82 -58.89 -11.28
C ILE A 569 -37.71 -57.64 -11.29
N ALA A 570 -37.76 -56.90 -12.40
CA ALA A 570 -38.64 -55.73 -12.53
C ALA A 570 -40.14 -56.09 -12.64
N LEU A 571 -40.48 -57.35 -12.93
CA LEU A 571 -41.86 -57.85 -12.98
C LEU A 571 -42.39 -58.24 -11.58
N ASP A 572 -41.50 -58.53 -10.64
CA ASP A 572 -41.85 -58.81 -9.25
C ASP A 572 -42.04 -57.48 -8.51
N LYS A 573 -43.30 -57.00 -8.44
CA LYS A 573 -43.67 -55.66 -7.95
C LYS A 573 -44.03 -55.60 -6.46
N THR A 574 -43.87 -56.68 -5.70
CA THR A 574 -44.14 -56.66 -4.26
C THR A 574 -42.93 -56.14 -3.50
N ASP A 575 -42.83 -54.82 -3.41
CA ASP A 575 -41.81 -54.13 -2.61
C ASP A 575 -42.37 -53.91 -1.19
N ASP A 576 -42.30 -54.95 -0.35
CA ASP A 576 -42.77 -54.90 1.05
C ASP A 576 -41.74 -54.23 2.00
N SER A 577 -40.81 -53.44 1.45
CA SER A 577 -39.76 -52.77 2.22
C SER A 577 -40.28 -51.66 3.14
N ASN A 578 -41.44 -51.05 2.81
CA ASN A 578 -42.06 -49.99 3.60
C ASN A 578 -43.23 -50.51 4.45
N PRO A 579 -43.07 -50.69 5.77
CA PRO A 579 -44.11 -51.28 6.62
C PRO A 579 -45.39 -50.42 6.69
N ARG A 580 -45.28 -49.10 6.53
CA ARG A 580 -46.43 -48.19 6.59
C ARG A 580 -47.40 -48.38 5.42
N GLU A 581 -46.85 -48.53 4.21
CA GLU A 581 -47.64 -48.72 2.99
C GLU A 581 -48.24 -50.13 2.97
N ALA A 582 -47.46 -51.14 3.40
CA ALA A 582 -47.94 -52.51 3.54
C ALA A 582 -49.13 -52.62 4.53
N ILE A 583 -49.06 -51.94 5.68
CA ILE A 583 -50.16 -51.94 6.67
C ILE A 583 -51.40 -51.24 6.12
N LEU A 584 -51.25 -50.08 5.45
CA LEU A 584 -52.36 -49.35 4.85
C LEU A 584 -53.08 -50.16 3.77
N ARG A 585 -52.33 -50.92 2.96
CA ARG A 585 -52.89 -51.80 1.94
C ARG A 585 -53.85 -52.84 2.53
N HIS A 586 -53.55 -53.36 3.71
CA HIS A 586 -54.36 -54.37 4.40
C HIS A 586 -55.39 -53.78 5.39
N ALA A 587 -55.41 -52.46 5.58
CA ALA A 587 -56.30 -51.81 6.54
C ALA A 587 -57.78 -51.96 6.17
N LYS A 588 -58.13 -51.79 4.89
CA LYS A 588 -59.52 -51.95 4.40
C LYS A 588 -60.01 -53.39 4.53
N ASP A 589 -59.17 -54.35 4.15
CA ASP A 589 -59.50 -55.79 4.27
C ASP A 589 -59.71 -56.20 5.73
N ALA A 590 -58.93 -55.62 6.66
CA ALA A 590 -59.06 -55.86 8.10
C ALA A 590 -60.34 -55.24 8.69
N GLU A 591 -60.79 -54.11 8.15
CA GLU A 591 -62.03 -53.45 8.55
C GLU A 591 -63.27 -54.20 8.03
N GLU A 592 -63.23 -54.68 6.78
CA GLU A 592 -64.33 -55.43 6.17
C GLU A 592 -64.48 -56.86 6.73
N ASN A 593 -63.37 -57.54 7.06
CA ASN A 593 -63.37 -58.92 7.56
C ASN A 593 -62.66 -59.06 8.92
N PRO A 594 -63.22 -58.53 10.02
CA PRO A 594 -62.55 -58.51 11.31
C PRO A 594 -62.77 -59.82 12.08
N TYR A 595 -62.43 -60.95 11.46
CA TYR A 595 -62.69 -62.29 12.01
C TYR A 595 -61.84 -62.59 13.26
N TRP A 596 -60.63 -62.02 13.36
CA TRP A 596 -59.63 -62.43 14.35
C TRP A 596 -59.59 -61.60 15.64
N VAL A 597 -60.09 -60.34 15.67
CA VAL A 597 -59.92 -59.44 16.83
C VAL A 597 -61.22 -58.74 17.28
N ALA A 598 -62.13 -58.39 16.38
CA ALA A 598 -63.33 -57.60 16.74
C ALA A 598 -64.36 -58.28 17.67
N PRO A 599 -64.55 -59.61 17.70
CA PRO A 599 -65.53 -60.22 18.62
C PRO A 599 -65.17 -60.01 20.10
N ALA A 600 -63.88 -59.95 20.43
CA ALA A 600 -63.39 -59.84 21.80
C ALA A 600 -63.45 -58.41 22.36
N TYR A 601 -63.30 -57.39 21.50
CA TYR A 601 -63.18 -55.99 21.92
C TYR A 601 -64.41 -55.12 21.63
N LYS A 602 -65.46 -55.68 21.02
CA LYS A 602 -66.75 -55.00 20.75
C LYS A 602 -67.36 -54.29 21.96
N ARG A 603 -67.08 -54.76 23.18
CA ARG A 603 -67.64 -54.22 24.43
C ARG A 603 -66.76 -53.19 25.12
N THR A 604 -65.45 -53.20 24.86
CA THR A 604 -64.44 -52.44 25.64
C THR A 604 -63.64 -51.46 24.79
N GLN A 605 -63.88 -51.40 23.48
CA GLN A 605 -63.17 -50.49 22.58
C GLN A 605 -63.64 -49.04 22.81
N PRO A 606 -62.76 -48.13 23.27
CA PRO A 606 -63.12 -46.73 23.44
C PRO A 606 -63.34 -46.06 22.08
N ASN A 607 -64.30 -45.13 22.00
CA ASN A 607 -64.50 -44.33 20.79
C ASN A 607 -63.32 -43.36 20.62
N PRO A 608 -62.63 -43.38 19.47
CA PRO A 608 -61.59 -42.40 19.18
C PRO A 608 -62.23 -41.03 19.00
N VAL A 609 -61.84 -40.06 19.83
CA VAL A 609 -62.18 -38.65 19.66
C VAL A 609 -61.02 -38.04 18.88
N PHE A 610 -61.23 -37.79 17.59
CA PHE A 610 -60.31 -36.99 16.79
C PHE A 610 -60.59 -35.51 17.03
N ALA A 611 -59.55 -34.67 16.95
CA ALA A 611 -59.74 -33.23 17.00
C ALA A 611 -60.47 -32.76 15.73
N ASP A 612 -61.46 -31.87 15.86
CA ASP A 612 -62.13 -31.25 14.72
C ASP A 612 -61.11 -30.33 14.01
N GLU A 613 -60.76 -30.64 12.76
CA GLU A 613 -59.85 -29.84 11.96
C GLU A 613 -60.55 -28.55 11.50
N GLU A 614 -60.03 -27.39 11.92
CA GLU A 614 -60.42 -26.08 11.39
C GLU A 614 -60.03 -25.99 9.91
N SER A 615 -61.01 -25.65 9.06
CA SER A 615 -60.86 -25.58 7.61
C SER A 615 -60.03 -24.36 7.17
N GLU A 616 -58.74 -24.55 6.92
CA GLU A 616 -57.91 -23.63 6.13
C GLU A 616 -57.77 -24.15 4.68
N ASP A 617 -58.89 -24.23 3.96
CA ASP A 617 -58.93 -24.52 2.52
C ASP A 617 -59.13 -23.23 1.72
N GLU A 618 -58.12 -22.35 1.60
CA GLU A 618 -58.15 -21.27 0.59
C GLU A 618 -56.82 -20.96 -0.15
N ASP A 619 -55.68 -21.62 0.10
CA ASP A 619 -54.40 -21.17 -0.51
C ASP A 619 -53.51 -22.26 -1.16
N ALA A 620 -54.10 -23.32 -1.74
CA ALA A 620 -53.33 -24.41 -2.38
C ALA A 620 -53.28 -24.39 -3.94
N ASP A 621 -53.71 -23.31 -4.61
CA ASP A 621 -53.76 -23.23 -6.08
C ASP A 621 -52.72 -22.29 -6.75
N LYS A 622 -51.46 -22.30 -6.27
CA LYS A 622 -50.34 -21.65 -7.01
C LYS A 622 -49.03 -22.43 -6.92
N GLU A 623 -48.80 -23.36 -7.85
CA GLU A 623 -47.45 -23.81 -8.17
C GLU A 623 -46.65 -22.71 -8.93
N PRO A 624 -45.37 -22.45 -8.58
CA PRO A 624 -44.59 -21.39 -9.20
C PRO A 624 -44.14 -21.73 -10.63
N GLN A 625 -44.46 -20.83 -11.57
CA GLN A 625 -44.36 -20.93 -13.04
C GLN A 625 -42.94 -21.08 -13.66
N TRP A 626 -41.90 -21.51 -12.92
CA TRP A 626 -40.53 -21.58 -13.48
C TRP A 626 -40.20 -22.91 -14.20
N LYS A 627 -41.13 -23.88 -14.23
CA LYS A 627 -40.95 -25.18 -14.91
C LYS A 627 -41.62 -25.33 -16.28
N ILE A 628 -42.21 -24.28 -16.85
CA ILE A 628 -42.74 -24.34 -18.23
C ILE A 628 -41.67 -23.82 -19.20
N ARG A 629 -40.89 -24.73 -19.78
CA ARG A 629 -40.05 -24.40 -20.95
C ARG A 629 -40.95 -24.30 -22.17
N LYS A 630 -41.06 -23.11 -22.78
CA LYS A 630 -41.67 -22.95 -24.11
C LYS A 630 -40.79 -23.66 -25.15
N ILE A 631 -41.42 -24.54 -25.91
CA ILE A 631 -40.90 -25.16 -27.15
C ILE A 631 -40.66 -24.08 -28.20
#